data_AF-A0A3M5D9M0-F1
#
_entry.id   AF-A0A3M5D9M0-F1
#
_cell.length_a   1.000
_cell.length_b   1.000
_cell.length_c   1.000
_cell.angle_alpha   90.00
_cell.angle_beta   90.00
_cell.angle_gamma   90.00
#
_symmetry.space_group_name_H-M   'P 1'
#
loop_
_entity.id
_entity.type
_entity.pdbx_description
1 polymer ?
#
loop_
_entity_poly.entity_id
_entity_poly.type
_entity_poly.pdbx_seq_one_letter_code
_entity_poly.pdbx_strand_id
1 'polypeptide(L)'
;MRSLPRHMRVEASAGRLEDTYPIGAEGRKSVHEDGAKPLYCERVVDRDAPLHVRDSRQETEWAGNEDEVEFGLSNYLGYPVHAPDGTPYGTVCVLDSRPRDYSAEERALLEELRRKVEALLAETVS
;
A
#
# COMPACT_ATOMS: atom_id res chain seq x y z
N MET A 1 5.47 0.35 1.78
CA MET A 1 5.60 1.77 1.39
C MET A 1 5.57 2.64 2.65
N ARG A 2 6.30 3.75 2.67
CA ARG A 2 6.28 4.74 3.76
C ARG A 2 5.35 5.90 3.41
N SER A 3 4.61 6.38 4.40
CA SER A 3 3.83 7.60 4.31
C SER A 3 4.70 8.81 4.61
N LEU A 4 4.81 9.72 3.65
CA LEU A 4 5.45 11.03 3.81
C LEU A 4 4.38 12.14 3.73
N PRO A 5 4.68 13.39 4.12
CA PRO A 5 3.68 14.46 4.11
C PRO A 5 3.02 14.72 2.75
N ARG A 6 3.72 14.46 1.64
CA ARG A 6 3.25 14.72 0.27
C ARG A 6 3.15 13.51 -0.63
N HIS A 7 3.83 12.40 -0.29
CA HIS A 7 3.96 11.24 -1.16
C HIS A 7 3.87 9.95 -0.35
N MET A 8 3.54 8.86 -1.04
CA MET A 8 3.79 7.50 -0.60
C MET A 8 5.05 7.01 -1.30
N ARG A 9 6.02 6.47 -0.55
CA ARG A 9 7.31 6.05 -1.11
C ARG A 9 7.58 4.56 -0.95
N VAL A 10 8.14 3.93 -1.96
CA VAL A 10 8.60 2.53 -1.90
C VAL A 10 9.90 2.46 -1.10
N GLU A 11 9.85 1.81 0.06
CA GLU A 11 11.05 1.53 0.88
C GLU A 11 11.60 0.11 0.63
N ALA A 12 10.73 -0.79 0.21
CA ALA A 12 11.05 -2.17 -0.15
C ALA A 12 10.01 -2.67 -1.15
N SER A 13 10.46 -3.48 -2.10
CA SER A 13 9.63 -4.16 -3.10
C SER A 13 10.19 -5.57 -3.29
N ALA A 14 9.36 -6.49 -3.76
CA ALA A 14 9.76 -7.85 -4.08
C ALA A 14 8.78 -8.49 -5.07
N GLY A 15 9.26 -9.49 -5.80
CA GLY A 15 8.43 -10.32 -6.66
C GLY A 15 8.52 -9.92 -8.13
N ARG A 16 7.51 -10.30 -8.91
CA ARG A 16 7.58 -10.24 -10.39
C ARG A 16 7.53 -8.84 -10.99
N LEU A 17 7.14 -7.84 -10.20
CA LEU A 17 6.94 -6.45 -10.61
C LEU A 17 7.88 -5.51 -9.86
N GLU A 18 9.04 -6.01 -9.42
CA GLU A 18 10.02 -5.20 -8.69
C GLU A 18 10.52 -4.01 -9.53
N ASP A 19 10.59 -4.16 -10.87
CA ASP A 19 10.91 -3.08 -11.81
C ASP A 19 9.79 -2.03 -11.92
N THR A 20 8.55 -2.36 -11.59
CA THR A 20 7.40 -1.46 -11.62
C THR A 20 7.38 -0.53 -10.40
N TYR A 21 7.78 -1.04 -9.23
CA TYR A 21 7.94 -0.26 -8.00
C TYR A 21 9.39 -0.35 -7.51
N PRO A 22 10.32 0.35 -8.16
CA PRO A 22 11.69 0.40 -7.68
C PRO A 22 11.73 1.11 -6.33
N ILE A 23 12.69 0.70 -5.48
CA ILE A 23 12.92 1.38 -4.20
C ILE A 23 13.22 2.86 -4.46
N GLY A 24 12.53 3.73 -3.72
CA GLY A 24 12.57 5.18 -3.89
C GLY A 24 11.52 5.76 -4.84
N ALA A 25 10.75 4.94 -5.56
CA ALA A 25 9.60 5.45 -6.33
C ALA A 25 8.57 6.11 -5.40
N GLU A 26 7.96 7.19 -5.89
CA GLU A 26 7.02 8.02 -5.13
C GLU A 26 5.71 8.19 -5.91
N GLY A 27 4.59 7.98 -5.24
CA GLY A 27 3.27 8.39 -5.71
C GLY A 27 2.79 9.60 -4.92
N ARG A 28 2.24 10.63 -5.58
CA ARG A 28 1.77 11.84 -4.92
C ARG A 28 0.43 11.60 -4.25
N LYS A 29 0.29 12.06 -3.01
CA LYS A 29 -0.97 11.92 -2.28
C LYS A 29 -2.04 12.81 -2.89
N SER A 30 -3.26 12.26 -3.00
CA SER A 30 -4.40 12.89 -3.65
C SER A 30 -4.76 14.27 -3.09
N VAL A 31 -4.54 14.50 -1.79
CA VAL A 31 -4.78 15.81 -1.16
C VAL A 31 -3.88 16.93 -1.69
N HIS A 32 -2.82 16.60 -2.45
CA HIS A 32 -1.91 17.55 -3.07
C HIS A 32 -2.05 17.62 -4.61
N GLU A 33 -3.06 16.98 -5.19
CA GLU A 33 -3.28 16.94 -6.63
C GLU A 33 -4.77 17.00 -6.98
N ASP A 34 -5.16 18.07 -7.68
CA ASP A 34 -6.56 18.33 -7.99
C ASP A 34 -7.13 17.27 -8.94
N GLY A 35 -8.20 16.60 -8.51
CA GLY A 35 -8.87 15.57 -9.29
C GLY A 35 -8.23 14.18 -9.20
N ALA A 36 -7.14 14.02 -8.44
CA ALA A 36 -6.52 12.71 -8.22
C ALA A 36 -7.37 11.82 -7.30
N LYS A 37 -7.28 10.51 -7.52
CA LYS A 37 -7.81 9.50 -6.58
C LYS A 37 -6.76 9.20 -5.52
N PRO A 38 -7.16 8.90 -4.26
CA PRO A 38 -6.22 8.44 -3.26
C PRO A 38 -5.48 7.19 -3.74
N LEU A 39 -4.17 7.14 -3.53
CA LEU A 39 -3.41 5.90 -3.72
C LEU A 39 -3.97 4.83 -2.78
N TYR A 40 -3.90 3.56 -3.15
CA TYR A 40 -4.38 2.49 -2.25
C TYR A 40 -3.67 2.52 -0.90
N CYS A 41 -2.35 2.72 -0.94
CA CYS A 41 -1.51 2.80 0.25
C CYS A 41 -1.75 4.08 1.07
N GLU A 42 -2.07 5.20 0.41
CA GLU A 42 -2.51 6.43 1.09
C GLU A 42 -3.79 6.15 1.88
N ARG A 43 -4.77 5.45 1.28
CA ARG A 43 -6.04 5.16 1.96
C ARG A 43 -5.87 4.32 3.22
N VAL A 44 -5.02 3.30 3.17
CA VAL A 44 -4.74 2.42 4.33
C VAL A 44 -4.22 3.25 5.50
N VAL A 45 -3.31 4.18 5.23
CA VAL A 45 -2.73 5.06 6.26
C VAL A 45 -3.76 6.05 6.78
N ASP A 46 -4.49 6.72 5.88
CA ASP A 46 -5.47 7.75 6.25
C ASP A 46 -6.63 7.21 7.08
N ARG A 47 -7.01 5.95 6.87
CA ARG A 47 -8.08 5.27 7.62
C ARG A 47 -7.58 4.43 8.77
N ASP A 48 -6.27 4.27 8.88
CA ASP A 48 -5.63 3.35 9.82
C ASP A 48 -6.30 1.96 9.84
N ALA A 49 -6.54 1.42 8.64
CA ALA A 49 -7.33 0.22 8.46
C ALA A 49 -6.86 -0.58 7.23
N PRO A 50 -6.96 -1.93 7.26
CA PRO A 50 -6.68 -2.74 6.09
C PRO A 50 -7.60 -2.38 4.92
N LEU A 51 -7.06 -2.42 3.70
CA LEU A 51 -7.80 -2.23 2.46
C LEU A 51 -7.64 -3.46 1.57
N HIS A 52 -8.76 -3.98 1.07
CA HIS A 52 -8.79 -4.97 0.00
C HIS A 52 -9.61 -4.40 -1.15
N VAL A 53 -8.97 -4.25 -2.30
CA VAL A 53 -9.59 -3.92 -3.59
C VAL A 53 -9.49 -5.17 -4.45
N ARG A 54 -10.62 -5.78 -4.77
CA ARG A 54 -10.62 -7.03 -5.55
C ARG A 54 -10.29 -6.73 -7.01
N ASP A 55 -10.92 -5.71 -7.57
CA ASP A 55 -10.66 -5.23 -8.93
C ASP A 55 -11.12 -3.77 -9.04
N SER A 56 -10.17 -2.85 -9.10
CA SER A 56 -10.41 -1.41 -9.12
C SER A 56 -11.30 -0.97 -10.27
N ARG A 57 -11.22 -1.66 -11.42
CA ARG A 57 -12.05 -1.42 -12.61
C ARG A 57 -13.53 -1.64 -12.37
N GLN A 58 -13.89 -2.39 -11.32
CA GLN A 58 -15.26 -2.73 -10.96
C GLN A 58 -15.76 -2.00 -9.71
N GLU A 59 -14.88 -1.25 -9.05
CA GLU A 59 -15.18 -0.54 -7.81
C GLU A 59 -15.12 0.97 -8.06
N THR A 60 -16.26 1.67 -8.04
CA THR A 60 -16.36 3.10 -8.42
C THR A 60 -15.36 4.01 -7.68
N GLU A 61 -15.06 3.67 -6.42
CA GLU A 61 -14.08 4.39 -5.63
C GLU A 61 -12.67 4.33 -6.24
N TRP A 62 -12.31 3.19 -6.82
CA TRP A 62 -10.97 2.86 -7.29
C TRP A 62 -10.81 2.90 -8.81
N ALA A 63 -11.89 2.86 -9.57
CA ALA A 63 -11.84 2.89 -11.03
C ALA A 63 -11.05 4.12 -11.52
N GLY A 64 -9.99 3.89 -12.30
CA GLY A 64 -9.10 4.95 -12.77
C GLY A 64 -8.08 5.42 -11.74
N ASN A 65 -7.77 4.60 -10.72
CA ASN A 65 -6.63 4.83 -9.83
C ASN A 65 -5.32 4.83 -10.62
N GLU A 66 -4.32 5.59 -10.17
CA GLU A 66 -3.02 5.71 -10.83
C GLU A 66 -2.34 4.35 -11.02
N ASP A 67 -2.36 3.47 -9.99
CA ASP A 67 -1.76 2.13 -10.08
C ASP A 67 -2.46 1.26 -11.15
N GLU A 68 -3.76 1.45 -11.35
CA GLU A 68 -4.53 0.78 -12.42
C GLU A 68 -4.14 1.34 -13.79
N VAL A 69 -4.12 2.66 -13.94
CA VAL A 69 -3.97 3.34 -15.23
C VAL A 69 -2.53 3.27 -15.74
N GLU A 70 -1.55 3.45 -14.85
CA GLU A 70 -0.13 3.53 -15.22
C GLU A 70 0.53 2.15 -15.30
N PHE A 71 0.17 1.25 -14.37
CA PHE A 71 0.86 -0.04 -14.23
C PHE A 71 -0.05 -1.25 -14.51
N GLY A 72 -1.35 -1.04 -14.73
CA GLY A 72 -2.31 -2.12 -14.94
C GLY A 72 -2.60 -2.92 -13.66
N LEU A 73 -2.33 -2.36 -12.48
CA LEU A 73 -2.49 -3.04 -11.19
C LEU A 73 -3.86 -2.72 -10.58
N SER A 74 -4.82 -3.59 -10.87
CA SER A 74 -6.20 -3.41 -10.45
C SER A 74 -6.56 -4.06 -9.10
N ASN A 75 -5.69 -4.92 -8.57
CA ASN A 75 -5.96 -5.65 -7.33
C ASN A 75 -4.97 -5.22 -6.24
N TYR A 76 -5.47 -5.01 -5.02
CA TYR A 76 -4.67 -4.53 -3.89
C TYR A 76 -5.12 -5.18 -2.59
N LEU A 77 -4.16 -5.58 -1.76
CA LEU A 77 -4.38 -5.84 -0.34
C LEU A 77 -3.26 -5.17 0.46
N GLY A 78 -3.62 -4.34 1.43
CA GLY A 78 -2.67 -3.62 2.26
C GLY A 78 -3.11 -3.48 3.71
N TYR A 79 -2.12 -3.40 4.59
CA TYR A 79 -2.31 -3.25 6.03
C TYR A 79 -1.46 -2.09 6.57
N PRO A 80 -1.97 -1.33 7.57
CA PRO A 80 -1.25 -0.21 8.15
C PRO A 80 -0.05 -0.69 8.98
N VAL A 81 1.10 -0.08 8.74
CA VAL A 81 2.31 -0.24 9.56
C VAL A 81 2.38 0.94 10.51
N HIS A 82 2.57 0.69 11.79
CA HIS A 82 2.67 1.71 12.82
C HIS A 82 4.12 1.93 13.26
N ALA A 83 4.42 3.17 13.62
CA ALA A 83 5.63 3.52 14.33
C ALA A 83 5.52 3.08 15.82
N PRO A 84 6.64 3.11 16.58
CA PRO A 84 6.63 2.70 17.99
C PRO A 84 5.68 3.51 18.88
N ASP A 85 5.36 4.75 18.50
CA ASP A 85 4.39 5.60 19.19
C ASP A 85 2.93 5.28 18.82
N GLY A 86 2.70 4.26 17.98
CA GLY A 86 1.39 3.83 17.52
C GLY A 86 0.83 4.64 16.36
N THR A 87 1.56 5.62 15.82
CA THR A 87 1.08 6.41 14.68
C THR A 87 1.25 5.64 13.36
N PRO A 88 0.32 5.77 12.39
CA PRO A 88 0.49 5.17 11.07
C PRO A 88 1.76 5.68 10.36
N TYR A 89 2.71 4.78 10.13
CA TYR A 89 3.99 5.03 9.46
C TYR A 89 3.94 4.79 7.94
N GLY A 90 3.14 3.81 7.52
CA GLY A 90 3.06 3.40 6.12
C GLY A 90 2.22 2.15 5.94
N THR A 91 2.56 1.36 4.93
CA THR A 91 1.82 0.15 4.57
C THR A 91 2.74 -1.00 4.19
N VAL A 92 2.34 -2.23 4.50
CA VAL A 92 2.75 -3.41 3.74
C VAL A 92 1.60 -3.80 2.82
N CYS A 93 1.90 -4.16 1.58
CA CYS A 93 0.88 -4.47 0.61
C CYS A 93 1.33 -5.43 -0.48
N VAL A 94 0.35 -6.00 -1.16
CA VAL A 94 0.49 -6.79 -2.38
C VAL A 94 -0.39 -6.17 -3.47
N LEU A 95 0.12 -6.19 -4.70
CA LEU A 95 -0.54 -5.68 -5.90
C LEU A 95 -0.56 -6.78 -6.97
N ASP A 96 -1.62 -6.85 -7.77
CA ASP A 96 -1.75 -7.77 -8.91
C ASP A 96 -2.55 -7.10 -10.05
N SER A 97 -2.30 -7.51 -11.29
CA SER A 97 -3.04 -7.04 -12.46
C SER A 97 -4.32 -7.85 -12.72
N ARG A 98 -4.53 -8.93 -11.96
CA ARG A 98 -5.70 -9.80 -12.06
C ARG A 98 -6.63 -9.65 -10.86
N PRO A 99 -7.96 -9.73 -11.07
CA PRO A 99 -8.91 -9.77 -9.98
C PRO A 99 -8.64 -10.96 -9.07
N ARG A 100 -8.56 -10.71 -7.76
CA ARG A 100 -8.21 -11.76 -6.81
C ARG A 100 -8.80 -11.52 -5.42
N ASP A 101 -9.27 -12.60 -4.84
CA ASP A 101 -9.55 -12.71 -3.41
C ASP A 101 -8.37 -13.40 -2.72
N TYR A 102 -8.12 -13.01 -1.47
CA TYR A 102 -7.05 -13.56 -0.65
C TYR A 102 -7.62 -14.49 0.42
N SER A 103 -7.03 -15.68 0.53
CA SER A 103 -7.37 -16.64 1.57
C SER A 103 -7.03 -16.11 2.96
N ALA A 104 -7.59 -16.73 4.00
CA ALA A 104 -7.25 -16.39 5.39
C ALA A 104 -5.75 -16.60 5.67
N GLU A 105 -5.14 -17.62 5.06
CA GLU A 105 -3.72 -17.91 5.18
C GLU A 105 -2.85 -16.84 4.51
N GLU A 106 -3.20 -16.41 3.29
CA GLU A 106 -2.48 -15.35 2.57
C GLU A 106 -2.55 -14.01 3.32
N ARG A 107 -3.71 -13.69 3.89
CA ARG A 107 -3.90 -12.52 4.75
C ARG A 107 -3.04 -12.62 6.01
N ALA A 108 -3.00 -13.79 6.64
CA ALA A 108 -2.18 -14.01 7.83
C ALA A 108 -0.68 -13.86 7.56
N LEU A 109 -0.21 -14.28 6.38
CA LEU A 109 1.19 -14.11 5.96
C LEU A 109 1.56 -12.62 5.78
N LEU A 110 0.70 -11.84 5.13
CA LEU A 110 0.96 -10.40 4.96
C LEU A 110 0.90 -9.67 6.31
N GLU A 111 -0.01 -10.06 7.18
CA GLU A 111 -0.10 -9.55 8.56
C GLU A 111 1.14 -9.93 9.39
N GLU A 112 1.72 -11.11 9.19
CA GLU A 112 3.00 -11.48 9.82
C GLU A 112 4.16 -10.63 9.31
N LEU A 113 4.20 -10.36 8.00
CA LEU A 113 5.19 -9.44 7.42
C LEU A 113 5.06 -8.03 8.01
N ARG A 114 3.82 -7.53 8.14
CA ARG A 114 3.52 -6.26 8.82
C ARG A 114 4.15 -6.19 10.21
N ARG A 115 3.89 -7.22 11.04
CA ARG A 115 4.45 -7.31 12.41
C ARG A 115 5.97 -7.32 12.42
N LYS A 116 6.62 -8.02 11.49
CA LYS A 116 8.09 -8.02 11.37
C LYS A 116 8.64 -6.64 11.02
N VAL A 117 7.98 -5.92 10.12
CA VAL A 117 8.35 -4.54 9.77
C VAL A 117 8.22 -3.63 11.00
N GLU A 118 7.11 -3.70 11.74
CA GLU A 118 6.91 -2.90 12.96
C GLU A 118 7.97 -3.19 14.03
N ALA A 119 8.35 -4.47 14.20
CA ALA A 119 9.44 -4.85 15.12
C ALA A 119 10.77 -4.20 14.74
N LEU A 120 11.15 -4.22 13.45
CA LEU A 120 12.38 -3.59 12.96
C LEU A 120 12.37 -2.07 13.13
N LEU A 121 11.21 -1.43 12.95
CA LEU A 121 11.06 0.01 13.20
C LEU A 121 11.28 0.34 14.68
N ALA A 122 10.82 -0.50 15.60
CA ALA A 122 11.04 -0.31 17.03
C ALA A 122 12.51 -0.44 17.43
N GLU A 123 13.28 -1.30 16.77
CA GLU A 123 14.73 -1.46 17.03
C GLU A 123 15.55 -0.26 16.53
N THR A 124 15.11 0.42 15.47
CA THR A 124 15.86 1.51 14.82
C THR A 124 15.70 2.87 15.53
N VAL A 125 14.71 3.01 16.39
CA VAL A 125 14.39 4.25 17.13
C VAL A 125 14.88 4.19 18.58
N SER A 126 15.69 3.19 18.93
CA SER A 126 16.26 3.00 20.28
C SER A 126 17.70 3.49 20.42
#